data_AF-A0A2X1Q3P6-F1
#
_entry.id   AF-A0A2X1Q3P6-F1
#
_cell.length_a   1.000
_cell.length_b   1.000
_cell.length_c   1.000
_cell.angle_alpha   90.00
_cell.angle_beta   90.00
_cell.angle_gamma   90.00
#
_symmetry.space_group_name_H-M   'P 1'
#
loop_
_entity.id
_entity.type
_entity.pdbx_description
1 polymer ?
#
loop_
_entity_poly.entity_id
_entity_poly.type
_entity_poly.pdbx_seq_one_letter_code
_entity_poly.pdbx_strand_id
1 'polypeptide(L)'
;MRAMGELLLSNLEYKSFSDFASDLLGPWAGYFTGWTYWFCWVVTGMADVVAITAYAQFWFPDLSDWVASLAVIVLLLTLNLATVKMFGEMEFWFAMIKIVAIVSLIVVGLVMVAMHFQSPTGVEASFAHLWNDGGWFPKGLSGFFAGFQIAVFRFRGD
;
A
#
# COMPACT_ATOMS: atom_id res chain seq x y z
N MET A 1 14.93 -9.12 -4.16
CA MET A 1 15.75 -7.93 -3.87
C MET A 1 17.25 -8.23 -3.81
N ARG A 2 17.72 -9.26 -3.10
CA ARG A 2 19.16 -9.62 -3.08
C ARG A 2 19.77 -9.92 -4.46
N ALA A 3 19.15 -10.81 -5.24
CA ALA A 3 19.62 -11.13 -6.59
C ALA A 3 19.62 -9.91 -7.55
N MET A 4 18.70 -8.97 -7.34
CA MET A 4 18.63 -7.72 -8.12
C MET A 4 19.75 -6.76 -7.72
N GLY A 5 20.09 -6.68 -6.43
CA GLY A 5 21.21 -5.87 -5.93
C GLY A 5 22.55 -6.40 -6.44
N GLU A 6 22.74 -7.72 -6.50
CA GLU A 6 23.93 -8.34 -7.06
C GLU A 6 24.07 -8.06 -8.58
N LEU A 7 22.96 -8.04 -9.33
CA LEU A 7 22.92 -7.70 -10.76
C LEU A 7 23.25 -6.22 -11.04
N LEU A 8 22.69 -5.28 -10.27
CA LEU A 8 22.97 -3.85 -10.41
C LEU A 8 24.42 -3.49 -10.04
N LEU A 9 25.03 -4.25 -9.12
CA LEU A 9 26.46 -4.11 -8.77
C LEU A 9 27.39 -4.74 -9.81
N SER A 10 26.90 -5.69 -10.61
CA SER A 10 27.71 -6.37 -11.64
C SER A 10 27.97 -5.51 -12.87
N ASN A 11 27.07 -4.57 -13.20
CA ASN A 11 27.26 -3.62 -14.29
C ASN A 11 26.56 -2.28 -13.98
N LEU A 12 27.38 -1.23 -13.84
CA LEU A 12 26.97 0.13 -13.47
C LEU A 12 26.34 0.93 -14.63
N GLU A 13 26.34 0.40 -15.86
CA GLU A 13 25.64 1.04 -16.99
C GLU A 13 24.12 0.85 -16.95
N TYR A 14 23.61 -0.11 -16.17
CA TYR A 14 22.17 -0.32 -16.01
C TYR A 14 21.55 0.75 -15.12
N LYS A 15 20.74 1.63 -15.71
CA LYS A 15 20.05 2.72 -15.00
C LYS A 15 18.62 2.36 -14.61
N SER A 16 18.02 1.36 -15.26
CA SER A 16 16.64 0.94 -15.02
C SER A 16 16.46 -0.58 -15.15
N PHE A 17 15.39 -1.11 -14.52
CA PHE A 17 15.00 -2.51 -14.63
C PHE A 17 14.77 -2.96 -16.09
N SER A 18 14.31 -2.04 -16.93
CA SER A 18 14.07 -2.29 -18.35
C SER A 18 15.38 -2.45 -19.14
N ASP A 19 16.47 -1.79 -18.72
CA ASP A 19 17.75 -1.81 -19.44
C ASP A 19 18.43 -3.18 -19.34
N PHE A 20 18.53 -3.76 -18.14
CA PHE A 20 19.10 -5.10 -18.00
C PHE A 20 18.18 -6.18 -18.57
N ALA A 21 16.85 -6.00 -18.50
CA ALA A 21 15.91 -6.94 -19.12
C ALA A 21 16.05 -6.94 -20.66
N SER A 22 16.27 -5.77 -21.25
CA SER A 22 16.58 -5.62 -22.67
C SER A 22 17.90 -6.29 -23.05
N ASP A 23 18.92 -6.16 -22.21
CA ASP A 23 20.27 -6.65 -22.48
C ASP A 23 20.41 -8.18 -22.26
N LEU A 24 19.77 -8.74 -21.22
CA LEU A 24 19.82 -10.18 -20.92
C LEU A 24 18.80 -11.03 -21.67
N LEU A 25 17.59 -10.51 -21.93
CA LEU A 25 16.47 -11.27 -22.52
C LEU A 25 16.07 -10.78 -23.91
N GLY A 26 16.65 -9.67 -24.37
CA GLY A 26 16.43 -9.07 -25.68
C GLY A 26 15.49 -7.86 -25.66
N PRO A 27 15.47 -7.05 -26.75
CA PRO A 27 14.77 -5.76 -26.81
C PRO A 27 13.27 -5.83 -26.49
N TRP A 28 12.63 -6.96 -26.81
CA TRP A 28 11.23 -7.21 -26.53
C TRP A 28 10.94 -7.30 -25.02
N ALA A 29 11.83 -7.88 -24.24
CA ALA A 29 11.67 -8.01 -22.79
C ALA A 29 11.80 -6.65 -22.09
N GLY A 30 12.70 -5.79 -22.56
CA GLY A 30 12.81 -4.39 -22.10
C GLY A 30 11.52 -3.61 -22.35
N TYR A 31 10.96 -3.71 -23.55
CA TYR A 31 9.70 -3.05 -23.90
C TYR A 31 8.52 -3.51 -23.03
N PHE A 32 8.32 -4.82 -22.89
CA PHE A 32 7.22 -5.37 -22.07
C PHE A 32 7.35 -4.99 -20.60
N THR A 33 8.56 -5.07 -20.03
CA THR A 33 8.79 -4.71 -18.63
C THR A 33 8.59 -3.22 -18.38
N GLY A 34 9.04 -2.35 -19.29
CA GLY A 34 8.81 -0.90 -19.21
C GLY A 34 7.33 -0.54 -19.22
N TRP A 35 6.55 -1.08 -20.17
CA TRP A 35 5.11 -0.84 -20.24
C TRP A 35 4.35 -1.43 -19.05
N THR A 36 4.71 -2.63 -18.60
CA THR A 36 4.08 -3.24 -17.41
C THR A 36 4.34 -2.40 -16.16
N TYR A 37 5.55 -1.86 -16.02
CA TYR A 37 5.91 -0.99 -14.91
C TYR A 37 5.12 0.32 -14.94
N TRP A 38 5.07 0.98 -16.11
CA TRP A 38 4.25 2.18 -16.29
C TRP A 38 2.77 1.93 -15.98
N PHE A 39 2.22 0.83 -16.48
CA PHE A 39 0.83 0.46 -16.21
C PHE A 39 0.57 0.20 -14.72
N CYS A 40 1.51 -0.47 -14.02
CA CYS A 40 1.42 -0.64 -12.58
C CYS A 40 1.34 0.71 -11.85
N TRP A 41 2.15 1.69 -12.24
CA TRP A 41 2.11 3.03 -11.64
C TRP A 41 0.78 3.73 -11.88
N VAL A 42 0.24 3.67 -13.10
CA VAL A 42 -1.07 4.25 -13.41
C VAL A 42 -2.18 3.62 -12.57
N VAL A 43 -2.19 2.28 -12.48
CA VAL A 43 -3.20 1.56 -11.69
C VAL A 43 -3.09 1.87 -10.20
N THR A 44 -1.87 1.88 -9.64
CA THR A 44 -1.65 2.24 -8.24
C THR A 44 -2.13 3.67 -7.96
N GLY A 45 -1.75 4.64 -8.80
CA GLY A 45 -2.19 6.03 -8.64
C GLY A 45 -3.71 6.20 -8.70
N MET A 46 -4.40 5.46 -9.57
CA MET A 46 -5.86 5.45 -9.59
C MET A 46 -6.46 4.84 -8.31
N ALA A 47 -5.88 3.76 -7.79
CA ALA A 47 -6.34 3.14 -6.56
C ALA A 47 -6.22 4.08 -5.36
N ASP A 48 -5.12 4.85 -5.26
CA ASP A 48 -4.92 5.83 -4.19
C ASP A 48 -5.91 6.98 -4.26
N VAL A 49 -6.18 7.51 -5.47
CA VAL A 49 -7.20 8.57 -5.65
C VAL A 49 -8.57 8.08 -5.21
N VAL A 50 -8.97 6.86 -5.59
CA VAL A 50 -10.24 6.26 -5.17
C VAL A 50 -10.30 6.10 -3.65
N ALA A 51 -9.20 5.65 -3.02
CA ALA A 51 -9.13 5.51 -1.57
C ALA A 51 -9.30 6.87 -0.86
N ILE A 52 -8.59 7.92 -1.30
CA ILE A 52 -8.69 9.26 -0.72
C ILE A 52 -10.10 9.83 -0.91
N THR A 53 -10.70 9.66 -2.09
CA THR A 53 -12.07 10.12 -2.35
C THR A 53 -13.08 9.41 -1.46
N ALA A 54 -12.95 8.09 -1.27
CA ALA A 54 -13.80 7.33 -0.37
C ALA A 54 -13.67 7.82 1.09
N TYR A 55 -12.46 8.14 1.55
CA TYR A 55 -12.27 8.76 2.86
C TYR A 55 -12.86 10.16 2.94
N ALA A 56 -12.72 10.98 1.89
CA ALA A 56 -13.30 12.32 1.85
C ALA A 56 -14.83 12.25 1.96
N GLN A 57 -15.48 11.29 1.29
CA GLN A 57 -16.92 11.07 1.39
C GLN A 57 -17.36 10.55 2.76
N PHE A 58 -16.52 9.76 3.44
CA PHE A 58 -16.82 9.32 4.81
C PHE A 58 -16.94 10.51 5.79
N TRP A 59 -16.09 11.53 5.63
CA TRP A 59 -16.13 12.74 6.45
C TRP A 59 -17.11 13.81 5.94
N PHE A 60 -17.26 13.91 4.62
CA PHE A 60 -18.13 14.88 3.94
C PHE A 60 -19.07 14.14 2.98
N PRO A 61 -20.19 13.59 3.47
CA PRO A 61 -21.10 12.78 2.67
C PRO A 61 -21.82 13.55 1.55
N ASP A 62 -21.93 14.88 1.68
CA ASP A 62 -22.54 15.74 0.64
C ASP A 62 -21.58 16.04 -0.53
N LEU A 63 -20.31 15.60 -0.44
CA LEU A 63 -19.29 15.94 -1.41
C LEU A 63 -19.33 14.98 -2.60
N SER A 64 -19.50 15.54 -3.80
CA SER A 64 -19.61 14.74 -5.02
C SER A 64 -18.28 14.08 -5.38
N ASP A 65 -18.36 12.81 -5.80
CA ASP A 65 -17.21 11.93 -6.12
C ASP A 65 -16.24 12.55 -7.15
N TRP A 66 -16.78 13.18 -8.19
CA TRP A 66 -15.96 13.79 -9.24
C TRP A 66 -15.21 15.03 -8.74
N VAL A 67 -15.80 15.80 -7.81
CA VAL A 67 -15.18 17.00 -7.22
C VAL A 67 -14.03 16.60 -6.31
N ALA A 68 -14.27 15.61 -5.44
CA ALA A 68 -13.24 15.07 -4.55
C ALA A 68 -12.05 14.52 -5.35
N SER A 69 -12.32 13.68 -6.35
CA SER A 69 -11.27 13.07 -7.17
C SER A 69 -10.46 14.11 -7.95
N LEU A 70 -11.12 15.11 -8.54
CA LEU A 70 -10.42 16.20 -9.24
C LEU A 70 -9.55 17.03 -8.29
N ALA A 71 -10.07 17.36 -7.11
CA ALA A 71 -9.34 18.12 -6.10
C ALA A 71 -8.07 17.38 -5.63
N VAL A 72 -8.15 16.06 -5.42
CA VAL A 72 -7.01 15.23 -5.05
C VAL A 72 -5.95 15.22 -6.15
N ILE A 73 -6.35 15.05 -7.41
CA ILE A 73 -5.41 15.06 -8.55
C ILE A 73 -4.69 16.40 -8.65
N VAL A 74 -5.42 17.52 -8.53
CA VAL A 74 -4.82 18.87 -8.57
C VAL A 74 -3.87 19.09 -7.40
N LEU A 75 -4.24 18.64 -6.21
CA LEU A 75 -3.39 18.72 -5.02
C LEU A 75 -2.09 17.93 -5.22
N LEU A 76 -2.18 16.68 -5.66
CA LEU A 76 -1.02 15.83 -5.92
C LEU A 76 -0.10 16.41 -7.00
N LEU A 77 -0.68 16.93 -8.08
CA LEU A 77 0.08 17.61 -9.12
C LEU A 77 0.84 18.83 -8.56
N THR A 78 0.18 19.63 -7.72
CA THR A 78 0.79 20.81 -7.08
C THR A 78 1.93 20.42 -6.14
N LEU A 79 1.73 19.36 -5.35
CA LEU A 79 2.78 18.83 -4.47
C LEU A 79 3.96 18.24 -5.26
N ASN A 80 3.69 17.58 -6.39
CA ASN A 80 4.73 17.03 -7.25
C ASN A 80 5.62 18.13 -7.87
N LEU A 81 5.04 19.30 -8.14
CA LEU A 81 5.77 20.49 -8.60
C LEU A 81 6.53 21.19 -7.46
N ALA A 82 6.12 21.02 -6.20
CA ALA A 82 6.73 21.64 -5.03
C ALA A 82 8.00 20.89 -4.60
N THR A 83 9.14 21.33 -5.15
CA THR A 83 10.53 21.20 -4.65
C THR A 83 10.92 19.92 -3.87
N VAL A 84 11.77 19.10 -4.51
CA VAL A 84 12.36 17.82 -4.03
C VAL A 84 12.89 17.84 -2.59
N LYS A 85 13.29 19.00 -2.06
CA LYS A 85 13.82 19.14 -0.70
C LYS A 85 12.74 18.98 0.39
N MET A 86 11.52 19.45 0.15
CA MET A 86 10.41 19.28 1.12
C MET A 86 9.89 17.85 1.14
N PHE A 87 10.02 17.14 0.02
CA PHE A 87 9.52 15.78 -0.12
C PHE A 87 10.14 14.83 0.91
N GLY A 88 11.48 14.86 1.05
CA GLY A 88 12.19 14.00 2.00
C GLY A 88 11.85 14.26 3.47
N GLU A 89 11.65 15.53 3.86
CA GLU A 89 11.22 15.87 5.22
C GLU A 89 9.78 15.43 5.48
N MET A 90 8.86 15.68 4.53
CA MET A 90 7.46 15.24 4.65
C MET A 90 7.34 13.72 4.76
N GLU A 91 8.11 12.98 3.97
CA GLU A 91 8.12 11.53 4.01
C GLU A 91 8.55 11.00 5.38
N PHE A 92 9.58 11.60 5.98
CA PHE A 92 10.00 11.25 7.34
C PHE A 92 8.89 11.49 8.37
N TRP A 93 8.23 12.66 8.33
CA TRP A 93 7.12 12.96 9.24
C TRP A 93 5.92 12.02 9.03
N PHE A 94 5.56 11.72 7.78
CA PHE A 94 4.48 10.77 7.47
C PHE A 94 4.83 9.34 7.90
N ALA A 95 6.07 8.91 7.75
CA ALA A 95 6.53 7.61 8.24
C ALA A 95 6.44 7.53 9.78
N MET A 96 6.80 8.60 10.49
CA MET A 96 6.67 8.64 11.94
C MET A 96 5.20 8.52 12.40
N ILE A 97 4.27 9.23 11.74
CA ILE A 97 2.84 9.10 12.03
C ILE A 97 2.37 7.66 11.83
N LYS A 98 2.79 7.00 10.73
CA LYS A 98 2.45 5.58 10.48
C LYS A 98 2.95 4.67 11.61
N ILE A 99 4.19 4.86 12.08
CA ILE A 99 4.75 4.05 13.18
C ILE A 99 3.95 4.27 14.46
N VAL A 100 3.69 5.53 14.83
CA VAL A 100 2.92 5.85 16.04
C VAL A 100 1.50 5.26 15.96
N ALA A 101 0.85 5.31 14.80
CA ALA A 101 -0.46 4.72 14.57
C ALA A 101 -0.46 3.18 14.73
N ILE A 102 0.56 2.49 14.21
CA ILE A 102 0.69 1.04 14.38
C ILE A 102 0.88 0.69 15.86
N VAL A 103 1.78 1.40 16.55
CA VAL A 103 2.05 1.16 17.97
C VAL A 103 0.81 1.43 18.82
N SER A 104 0.10 2.53 18.57
CA SER A 104 -1.13 2.86 19.31
C SER A 104 -2.22 1.83 19.08
N LEU A 105 -2.42 1.35 17.84
CA LEU A 105 -3.38 0.28 17.54
C LEU A 105 -3.03 -1.02 18.27
N ILE A 106 -1.76 -1.40 18.32
CA ILE A 106 -1.31 -2.59 19.06
C ILE A 106 -1.60 -2.44 20.56
N VAL A 107 -1.24 -1.29 21.15
CA VAL A 107 -1.46 -1.03 22.58
C VAL A 107 -2.95 -1.03 22.91
N VAL A 108 -3.78 -0.34 22.13
CA VAL A 108 -5.25 -0.32 22.32
C VAL A 108 -5.83 -1.72 22.17
N GLY A 109 -5.38 -2.50 21.18
CA GLY A 109 -5.77 -3.90 21.02
C GLY A 109 -5.47 -4.75 22.24
N LEU A 110 -4.25 -4.66 22.79
CA LEU A 110 -3.85 -5.39 24.00
C LEU A 110 -4.66 -4.96 25.23
N VAL A 111 -4.91 -3.65 25.39
CA VAL A 111 -5.73 -3.13 26.50
C VAL A 111 -7.17 -3.64 26.40
N MET A 112 -7.76 -3.63 25.19
CA MET A 112 -9.13 -4.15 24.98
C MET A 112 -9.23 -5.63 25.34
N VAL A 113 -8.22 -6.44 25.00
CA VAL A 113 -8.20 -7.88 25.35
C VAL A 113 -7.99 -8.08 26.84
N ALA A 114 -7.10 -7.32 27.49
CA ALA A 114 -6.89 -7.41 28.93
C ALA A 114 -8.13 -7.02 29.75
N MET A 115 -8.87 -6.01 29.27
CA MET A 115 -10.09 -5.50 29.91
C MET A 115 -11.35 -6.30 29.54
N HIS A 116 -11.24 -7.34 28.70
CA HIS A 116 -12.38 -8.10 28.18
C HIS A 116 -13.47 -7.17 27.64
N PHE A 117 -13.06 -6.19 26.82
CA PHE A 117 -13.96 -5.17 26.33
C PHE A 117 -15.03 -5.79 25.42
N GLN A 118 -16.29 -5.58 25.78
CA GLN A 118 -17.45 -6.04 25.03
C GLN A 118 -17.81 -4.98 23.99
N SER A 119 -17.79 -5.36 22.71
CA SER A 119 -18.22 -4.48 21.64
C SER A 119 -19.72 -4.17 21.75
N PRO A 120 -20.21 -3.06 21.18
CA PRO A 120 -21.65 -2.78 21.05
C PRO A 120 -22.43 -3.86 20.30
N THR A 121 -21.74 -4.76 19.59
CA THR A 121 -22.28 -5.91 18.87
C THR A 121 -22.24 -7.23 19.68
N GLY A 122 -21.81 -7.20 20.95
CA GLY A 122 -21.79 -8.35 21.85
C GLY A 122 -20.59 -9.29 21.68
N VAL A 123 -19.54 -8.84 20.97
CA VAL A 123 -18.30 -9.61 20.77
C VAL A 123 -17.28 -9.15 21.81
N GLU A 124 -16.80 -10.08 22.63
CA GLU A 124 -15.79 -9.82 23.64
C GLU A 124 -14.39 -9.89 23.03
N ALA A 125 -13.57 -8.86 23.23
CA ALA A 125 -12.20 -8.87 22.77
C ALA A 125 -11.40 -9.99 23.46
N SER A 126 -11.14 -11.08 22.75
CA SER A 126 -10.47 -12.28 23.27
C SER A 126 -9.47 -12.86 22.28
N PHE A 127 -8.38 -13.43 22.80
CA PHE A 127 -7.43 -14.23 22.00
C PHE A 127 -8.08 -15.48 21.39
N ALA A 128 -9.25 -15.89 21.89
CA ALA A 128 -10.00 -17.01 21.33
C ALA A 128 -10.40 -16.78 19.86
N HIS A 129 -10.59 -15.53 19.41
CA HIS A 129 -10.91 -15.20 18.02
C HIS A 129 -9.82 -15.59 17.01
N LEU A 130 -8.60 -15.88 17.47
CA LEU A 130 -7.54 -16.40 16.60
C LEU A 130 -7.84 -17.81 16.08
N TRP A 131 -8.69 -18.57 16.78
CA TRP A 131 -8.98 -19.96 16.42
C TRP A 131 -10.47 -20.32 16.38
N ASN A 132 -11.31 -19.62 17.13
CA ASN A 132 -12.68 -20.05 17.39
C ASN A 132 -13.64 -19.75 16.22
N ASP A 133 -13.34 -18.77 15.36
CA ASP A 133 -14.17 -18.37 14.23
C ASP A 133 -13.83 -19.12 12.92
N GLY A 134 -13.57 -20.43 13.00
CA GLY A 134 -13.32 -21.30 11.84
C GLY A 134 -11.85 -21.67 11.57
N GLY A 135 -10.98 -21.61 12.60
CA GLY A 135 -9.56 -21.95 12.50
C GLY A 135 -8.73 -20.94 11.71
N TRP A 136 -7.53 -21.32 11.24
CA TRP A 136 -6.64 -20.42 10.46
C TRP A 136 -7.16 -20.10 9.04
N PHE A 137 -8.08 -20.92 8.51
CA PHE A 137 -8.59 -20.79 7.15
C PHE A 137 -10.13 -20.78 7.11
N PRO A 138 -10.79 -19.78 7.73
CA PRO A 138 -12.25 -19.73 7.83
C PRO A 138 -12.93 -19.55 6.46
N LYS A 139 -12.19 -19.06 5.46
CA LYS A 139 -12.63 -18.89 4.06
C LYS A 139 -11.98 -19.92 3.10
N GLY A 140 -11.32 -20.95 3.63
CA GLY A 140 -10.60 -21.97 2.85
C GLY A 140 -9.37 -21.45 2.10
N LEU A 141 -8.79 -22.30 1.23
CA LEU A 141 -7.61 -21.98 0.42
C LEU A 141 -7.85 -20.82 -0.56
N SER A 142 -9.07 -20.67 -1.09
CA SER A 142 -9.42 -19.55 -1.97
C SER A 142 -9.36 -18.20 -1.24
N GLY A 143 -9.81 -18.15 0.02
CA GLY A 143 -9.68 -16.96 0.87
C GLY A 143 -8.22 -16.62 1.17
N PHE A 144 -7.37 -17.63 1.35
CA PHE A 144 -5.93 -17.42 1.50
C PHE A 144 -5.32 -16.77 0.25
N PHE A 145 -5.57 -17.30 -0.95
CA PHE A 145 -5.03 -16.72 -2.18
C PHE A 145 -5.54 -15.29 -2.42
N ALA A 146 -6.81 -15.01 -2.12
CA ALA A 146 -7.36 -13.66 -2.21
C ALA A 146 -6.68 -12.68 -1.25
N GLY A 147 -6.50 -13.06 0.02
CA GLY A 147 -5.79 -12.22 1.01
C GLY A 147 -4.29 -12.08 0.70
N PHE A 148 -3.67 -13.14 0.21
CA PHE A 148 -2.25 -13.15 -0.16
C PHE A 148 -1.95 -12.16 -1.29
N GLN A 149 -2.81 -12.06 -2.31
CA GLN A 149 -2.65 -11.07 -3.38
C GLN A 149 -2.65 -9.63 -2.85
N ILE A 150 -3.56 -9.31 -1.93
CA ILE A 150 -3.64 -7.99 -1.30
C ILE A 150 -2.38 -7.71 -0.48
N ALA A 151 -1.89 -8.70 0.28
CA ALA A 151 -0.66 -8.58 1.05
C ALA A 151 0.56 -8.32 0.14
N VAL A 152 0.70 -9.08 -0.95
CA VAL A 152 1.77 -8.88 -1.94
C VAL A 152 1.67 -7.50 -2.60
N PHE A 153 0.46 -7.03 -2.91
CA PHE A 153 0.25 -5.68 -3.43
C PHE A 153 0.77 -4.62 -2.46
N ARG A 154 0.58 -4.80 -1.15
CA ARG A 154 1.07 -3.88 -0.12
C ARG A 154 2.60 -3.83 -0.01
N PHE A 155 3.30 -4.89 -0.42
CA PHE A 155 4.77 -4.95 -0.45
C PHE A 155 5.39 -4.36 -1.73
N ARG A 156 4.59 -3.99 -2.73
CA ARG A 156 5.10 -3.51 -4.03
C ARG A 156 5.86 -2.17 -3.94
N GLY A 157 5.85 -1.52 -2.79
CA GLY A 157 6.59 -0.29 -2.51
C GLY A 157 5.92 0.91 -3.19
N ASP A 158 5.44 1.82 -2.35
CA ASP A 158 5.44 3.25 -2.69
C ASP A 158 6.81 3.81 -2.29
#